data_AF-A0A938HV95-F1
#
_entry.id   AF-A0A938HV95-F1
#
_cell.length_a   1.000
_cell.length_b   1.000
_cell.length_c   1.000
_cell.angle_alpha   90.00
_cell.angle_beta   90.00
_cell.angle_gamma   90.00
#
_symmetry.space_group_name_H-M   'P 1'
#
loop_
_entity.id
_entity.type
_entity.pdbx_description
1 polymer ?
#
loop_
_entity_poly.entity_id
_entity_poly.type
_entity_poly.pdbx_seq_one_letter_code
_entity_poly.pdbx_strand_id
1 'polypeptide(L)'
;MTIGQYLRPSPKHHPLIRFYHPRDFARLSREGSKMGFKHVAAGPLVRSSYHAEEQHLAAQPETTSPDGSPGETVDDGQASRPW
;
A
#
# COMPACT_ATOMS: atom_id res chain seq x y z
N MET A 1 -6.64 -4.54 -0.45
CA MET A 1 -7.64 -4.61 -1.53
C MET A 1 -8.53 -3.37 -1.44
N THR A 2 -8.84 -2.74 -2.57
CA THR A 2 -9.69 -1.55 -2.64
C THR A 2 -10.91 -1.81 -3.53
N ILE A 3 -12.10 -1.36 -3.10
CA ILE A 3 -13.36 -1.51 -3.82
C ILE A 3 -14.02 -0.13 -3.93
N GLY A 4 -14.02 0.45 -5.14
CA GLY A 4 -14.53 1.78 -5.43
C GLY A 4 -15.72 1.78 -6.39
N GLN A 5 -16.47 2.89 -6.42
CA GLN A 5 -17.48 3.10 -7.47
C GLN A 5 -16.78 3.42 -8.80
N TYR A 6 -17.12 2.64 -9.83
CA TYR A 6 -16.77 2.99 -11.21
C TYR A 6 -17.55 4.23 -11.62
N LEU A 7 -16.83 5.25 -12.08
CA LEU A 7 -17.42 6.44 -12.69
C LEU A 7 -16.96 6.46 -14.15
N ARG A 8 -17.93 6.35 -15.05
CA ARG A 8 -17.71 6.33 -16.49
C ARG A 8 -17.10 7.67 -16.93
N PRO A 9 -15.86 7.72 -17.47
CA PRO A 9 -15.23 8.98 -17.84
C PRO A 9 -15.86 9.63 -19.07
N SER A 10 -16.32 8.83 -20.03
CA SER A 10 -16.98 9.32 -21.25
C SER A 10 -17.89 8.25 -21.89
N PRO A 11 -18.79 8.63 -22.82
CA PRO A 11 -19.66 7.69 -23.52
C PRO A 11 -18.95 6.59 -24.32
N LYS A 12 -17.64 6.72 -24.58
CA LYS A 12 -16.86 5.68 -25.26
C LYS A 12 -16.44 4.53 -24.32
N HIS A 13 -16.48 4.77 -23.01
CA HIS A 13 -16.11 3.76 -22.01
C HIS A 13 -17.31 2.88 -21.67
N HIS A 14 -17.01 1.74 -21.04
CA HIS A 14 -18.01 0.76 -20.61
C HIS A 14 -19.16 1.46 -19.86
N PRO A 15 -20.43 1.21 -20.25
CA PRO A 15 -21.56 1.82 -19.58
C PRO A 15 -21.59 1.49 -18.10
N LEU A 16 -22.04 2.47 -17.32
CA LEU A 16 -22.31 2.24 -15.91
C LEU A 16 -23.55 1.36 -15.77
N ILE A 17 -23.39 0.20 -15.13
CA ILE A 17 -24.50 -0.74 -14.90
C ILE A 17 -25.30 -0.35 -13.67
N ARG A 18 -24.63 0.04 -12.57
CA ARG A 18 -25.29 0.43 -11.32
C ARG A 18 -24.45 1.35 -10.43
N PHE A 19 -25.14 2.18 -9.66
CA PHE A 19 -24.59 2.84 -8.48
C PHE A 19 -24.86 1.99 -7.24
N TYR A 20 -23.83 1.71 -6.47
CA TYR A 20 -23.97 1.00 -5.20
C TYR A 20 -24.36 1.96 -4.08
N HIS A 21 -25.19 1.50 -3.14
CA HIS A 21 -25.43 2.27 -1.93
C HIS A 21 -24.25 2.17 -0.97
N PRO A 22 -24.01 3.18 -0.11
CA PRO A 22 -22.98 3.14 0.93
C PRO A 22 -23.02 1.86 1.79
N ARG A 23 -24.21 1.35 2.10
CA ARG A 23 -24.40 0.10 2.86
C ARG A 23 -23.84 -1.15 2.15
N ASP A 24 -23.85 -1.16 0.83
CA ASP A 24 -23.38 -2.30 0.04
C ASP A 24 -21.86 -2.40 0.10
N PHE A 25 -21.16 -1.25 0.10
CA PHE A 25 -19.72 -1.21 0.30
C PHE A 25 -19.31 -1.78 1.67
N ALA A 26 -20.08 -1.50 2.72
CA ALA A 26 -19.83 -2.09 4.04
C ALA A 26 -19.96 -3.62 4.03
N ARG A 27 -20.91 -4.17 3.26
CA ARG A 27 -21.04 -5.63 3.07
C ARG A 27 -19.84 -6.20 2.31
N LEU A 28 -19.44 -5.55 1.22
CA LEU A 28 -18.29 -5.95 0.42
C LEU A 28 -16.98 -5.93 1.22
N SER A 29 -16.81 -4.93 2.09
CA SER A 29 -15.65 -4.88 3.00
C SER A 29 -15.61 -6.09 3.93
N ARG A 30 -16.74 -6.43 4.56
CA ARG A 30 -16.83 -7.60 5.46
C ARG A 30 -16.58 -8.91 4.72
N GLU A 31 -17.10 -9.04 3.50
CA GLU A 31 -16.87 -10.21 2.66
C GLU A 31 -15.37 -10.35 2.29
N GLY A 32 -14.73 -9.24 1.90
CA GLY A 32 -13.29 -9.24 1.67
C GLY A 32 -12.48 -9.62 2.91
N SER A 33 -12.82 -9.09 4.08
CA SER A 33 -12.14 -9.48 5.32
C SER A 33 -12.32 -10.98 5.63
N LYS A 34 -13.52 -11.53 5.39
CA LYS A 34 -13.79 -12.98 5.56
C LYS A 34 -13.01 -13.86 4.57
N MET A 35 -12.69 -13.33 3.39
CA MET A 35 -11.88 -14.03 2.38
C MET A 35 -10.37 -14.04 2.74
N GLY A 36 -9.95 -13.40 3.85
CA GLY A 36 -8.56 -13.41 4.31
C GLY A 36 -7.71 -12.24 3.79
N PHE A 37 -8.32 -11.23 3.17
CA PHE A 37 -7.58 -10.02 2.79
C PHE A 37 -7.20 -9.22 4.05
N LYS A 38 -5.90 -9.01 4.27
CA LYS A 38 -5.35 -8.28 5.43
C LYS A 38 -5.88 -6.86 5.56
N HIS A 39 -6.06 -6.17 4.44
CA HIS A 39 -6.61 -4.83 4.41
C HIS A 39 -7.64 -4.71 3.29
N VAL A 40 -8.84 -4.23 3.61
CA VAL A 40 -9.93 -4.01 2.66
C VAL A 40 -10.51 -2.62 2.88
N ALA A 41 -10.42 -1.77 1.88
CA ALA A 41 -11.08 -0.46 1.85
C ALA A 41 -12.20 -0.49 0.81
N ALA A 42 -13.44 -0.24 1.21
CA ALA A 42 -14.59 -0.23 0.32
C ALA A 42 -15.44 1.02 0.52
N GLY A 43 -15.71 1.75 -0.55
CA GLY A 43 -16.55 2.95 -0.49
C GLY A 43 -16.67 3.66 -1.84
N PRO A 44 -17.65 4.58 -2.00
CA PRO A 44 -17.91 5.24 -3.28
C PRO A 44 -16.69 5.97 -3.84
N LEU A 45 -15.94 6.64 -2.96
CA LEU A 45 -14.77 7.46 -3.31
C LEU A 45 -13.44 6.72 -3.17
N VAL A 46 -13.44 5.43 -2.82
CA VAL A 46 -12.21 4.65 -2.72
C VAL A 46 -11.56 4.56 -4.11
N ARG A 47 -10.26 4.80 -4.16
CA ARG A 47 -9.42 4.72 -5.36
C ARG A 47 -8.16 3.94 -5.04
N SER A 48 -7.61 3.28 -6.03
CA SER A 48 -6.37 2.49 -5.89
C SER A 48 -5.15 3.36 -5.59
N SER A 49 -5.16 4.64 -5.95
CA SER A 49 -4.04 5.57 -5.79
C SER A 49 -4.19 6.59 -4.66
N TYR A 50 -5.38 6.71 -4.05
CA TYR A 50 -5.60 7.65 -2.95
C TYR A 50 -5.25 6.92 -1.64
N HIS A 51 -4.09 7.27 -1.05
CA HIS A 51 -3.43 6.65 0.12
C HIS A 51 -2.51 5.43 -0.14
N ALA A 52 -1.92 5.28 -1.33
CA ALA A 52 -0.85 4.27 -1.50
C ALA A 52 0.39 4.54 -0.61
N GLU A 53 0.63 5.82 -0.28
CA GLU A 53 1.74 6.25 0.57
C GLU A 53 1.54 5.89 2.06
N GLU A 54 0.29 5.94 2.56
CA GLU A 54 -0.04 5.54 3.95
C GLU A 54 -0.08 4.01 4.16
N GLN A 55 -0.37 3.22 3.11
CA GLN A 55 -0.42 1.76 3.21
C GLN A 55 0.98 1.11 3.32
N HIS A 56 2.03 1.80 2.87
CA HIS A 56 3.41 1.29 2.95
C HIS A 56 3.92 1.25 4.40
N LEU A 57 3.49 2.20 5.25
CA LEU A 57 3.94 2.32 6.63
C LEU A 57 3.44 1.19 7.55
N ALA A 58 2.28 0.59 7.25
CA ALA A 58 1.72 -0.53 8.04
C ALA A 58 2.26 -1.92 7.63
N ALA A 59 3.11 -2.00 6.60
CA ALA A 59 3.62 -3.25 6.05
C ALA A 59 5.12 -3.48 6.29
N GLN A 60 5.80 -2.55 6.98
CA GLN A 60 7.17 -2.74 7.44
C GLN A 60 7.10 -3.48 8.78
N PRO A 61 7.41 -4.78 8.89
CA PRO A 61 7.78 -5.33 10.17
C PRO A 61 9.06 -4.60 10.61
N GLU A 62 8.99 -3.93 11.75
CA GLU A 62 10.16 -3.36 12.41
C GLU A 62 11.26 -4.43 12.52
N THR A 63 12.24 -4.38 11.62
CA THR A 63 13.53 -5.04 11.81
C THR A 63 14.31 -4.22 12.83
N THR A 64 13.88 -4.24 14.09
CA THR A 64 14.73 -3.89 15.22
C THR A 64 15.72 -5.04 15.37
N SER A 65 16.80 -4.98 14.60
CA SER A 65 18.02 -5.72 14.90
C SER A 65 18.63 -5.11 16.17
N PRO A 66 18.83 -5.88 17.25
CA PRO A 66 19.61 -5.45 18.38
C PRO A 66 21.04 -5.96 18.15
N ASP A 67 21.92 -5.13 17.58
CA ASP A 67 23.33 -5.40 17.80
C ASP A 67 24.11 -4.09 17.85
N GLY A 68 24.41 -3.68 19.08
CA GLY A 68 25.44 -2.69 19.33
C GLY A 68 26.79 -3.38 19.22
N SER A 69 27.61 -2.94 18.27
CA SER A 69 29.05 -3.11 18.36
C SER A 69 29.74 -1.81 17.92
N PRO A 70 30.70 -1.32 18.72
CA PRO A 70 31.21 0.05 18.61
C PRO A 70 32.45 0.13 17.72
N GLY A 71 32.54 1.26 17.01
CA GLY A 71 33.80 1.95 16.70
C GLY A 71 34.86 1.18 15.92
N GLU A 72 34.97 1.49 14.63
CA GLU A 72 36.27 1.44 13.96
C GLU A 72 36.56 2.80 13.34
N THR A 73 37.56 3.46 13.92
CA THR A 73 38.17 4.71 13.51
C THR A 73 38.79 4.57 12.12
N VAL A 74 38.36 5.41 11.18
CA VAL A 74 39.03 5.61 9.90
C VAL A 74 40.35 6.33 10.16
N ASP A 75 41.47 5.62 9.97
CA ASP A 75 42.84 6.17 9.97
C ASP A 75 43.31 6.36 8.52
N ASP A 76 43.93 7.51 8.29
CA ASP A 76 44.37 8.05 7.01
C ASP A 76 45.55 7.29 6.40
N GLY A 77 45.47 7.08 5.08
CA GLY A 77 46.63 7.28 4.19
C GLY A 77 47.71 6.21 4.12
N GLN A 78 47.67 5.40 3.05
CA GLN A 78 48.82 5.14 2.17
C GLN A 78 48.32 4.32 0.97
N ALA A 79 48.30 4.91 -0.23
CA ALA A 79 49.41 4.93 -1.17
C ALA A 79 49.64 3.57 -1.86
N SER A 80 49.53 3.58 -3.20
CA SER A 80 50.26 2.72 -4.13
C SER A 80 49.97 1.20 -4.05
N ARG A 81 49.59 0.45 -5.09
CA ARG A 81 49.97 0.48 -6.51
C ARG A 81 49.38 -0.80 -7.20
N PRO A 82 49.58 -1.01 -8.53
CA PRO A 82 48.72 -1.81 -9.44
C PRO A 82 49.02 -3.32 -9.36
N TRP A 83 48.16 -4.22 -9.84
CA TRP A 83 47.71 -4.47 -11.23
C TRP A 83 46.29 -5.05 -11.26
#